data_AF-A0A969VQ89-F1
#
_entry.id   AF-A0A969VQ89-F1
#
_cell.length_a   1.000
_cell.length_b   1.000
_cell.length_c   1.000
_cell.angle_alpha   90.00
_cell.angle_beta   90.00
_cell.angle_gamma   90.00
#
_symmetry.space_group_name_H-M   'P 1'
#
loop_
_entity.id
_entity.type
_entity.pdbx_description
1 polymer ?
#
loop_
_entity_poly.entity_id
_entity_poly.type
_entity_poly.pdbx_seq_one_letter_code
_entity_poly.pdbx_strand_id
1 'polypeptide(L)'
;MQLKPQTGDIYYHFKHFTENPQNEADFMVYEIVGIAGNATDNQYNPLVIYKPIKDTSYLEKKKIDFYSRPLEEFLESVSRDNYEGPRFCKITPKG
;
A
#
# COMPACT_ATOMS: atom_id res chain seq x y z
N MET A 1 16.74 6.38 -3.71
CA MET A 1 16.20 6.82 -2.40
C MET A 1 14.70 7.02 -2.60
N GLN A 2 13.86 6.14 -2.10
CA GLN A 2 12.41 6.26 -2.26
C GLN A 2 11.92 7.32 -1.25
N LEU A 3 11.35 8.41 -1.76
CA LEU A 3 10.86 9.50 -0.92
C LEU A 3 9.69 9.00 -0.06
N LYS A 4 9.65 9.41 1.21
CA LYS A 4 8.55 9.15 2.16
C LYS A 4 7.20 9.42 1.47
N PRO A 5 6.24 8.48 1.49
CA PRO A 5 4.91 8.69 0.91
C PRO A 5 4.25 9.95 1.49
N GLN A 6 3.58 10.72 0.64
CA GLN A 6 2.86 11.94 1.03
C GLN A 6 1.36 11.69 1.06
N THR A 7 0.64 12.43 1.90
CA THR A 7 -0.84 12.43 1.89
C THR A 7 -1.35 12.76 0.48
N GLY A 8 -2.32 11.98 0.01
CA GLY A 8 -2.87 12.08 -1.34
C GLY A 8 -2.09 11.34 -2.41
N ASP A 9 -0.89 10.81 -2.11
CA ASP A 9 -0.20 9.92 -3.04
C ASP A 9 -1.03 8.65 -3.28
N ILE A 10 -1.03 8.20 -4.54
CA ILE A 10 -1.74 7.00 -4.96
C ILE A 10 -0.73 5.90 -5.26
N TYR A 11 -0.96 4.70 -4.73
CA TYR A 11 -0.10 3.54 -4.91
C TYR A 11 -0.92 2.33 -5.35
N TYR A 12 -0.34 1.46 -6.17
CA TYR A 12 -0.87 0.10 -6.34
C TYR A 12 -0.03 -0.90 -5.53
N HIS A 13 -0.70 -1.89 -4.96
CA HIS A 13 -0.06 -3.01 -4.24
C HIS A 13 -0.01 -4.24 -5.13
N PHE A 14 1.18 -4.82 -5.27
CA PHE A 14 1.32 -6.12 -5.95
C PHE A 14 0.76 -7.24 -5.06
N LYS A 15 -0.23 -8.00 -5.57
CA LYS A 15 -0.84 -9.11 -4.83
C LYS A 15 -0.40 -10.47 -5.38
N HIS A 16 -0.67 -10.74 -6.67
CA HIS A 16 -0.31 -11.96 -7.40
C HIS A 16 -0.43 -11.73 -8.91
N PHE A 17 0.35 -12.48 -9.69
CA PHE A 17 0.00 -12.75 -11.09
C PHE A 17 -1.00 -13.91 -11.10
N THR A 18 -2.23 -13.67 -11.50
CA THR A 18 -3.17 -14.76 -11.79
C THR A 18 -2.78 -15.41 -13.12
N GLU A 19 -2.88 -16.75 -13.22
CA GLU A 19 -2.55 -17.52 -14.45
C GLU A 19 -3.36 -17.12 -15.69
N ASN A 20 -4.39 -16.29 -15.52
CA ASN A 20 -5.19 -15.75 -16.61
C ASN A 20 -4.81 -14.27 -16.89
N PRO A 21 -3.95 -13.98 -17.88
CA PRO A 21 -3.46 -12.63 -18.18
C PRO A 21 -4.54 -11.67 -18.71
N GLN A 22 -5.77 -12.14 -18.97
CA GLN A 22 -6.91 -11.28 -19.31
C GLN A 22 -7.57 -10.63 -18.08
N ASN A 23 -7.34 -11.18 -16.89
CA ASN A 23 -7.55 -10.44 -15.66
C ASN A 23 -6.26 -9.67 -15.44
N GLU A 24 -6.25 -8.38 -15.77
CA GLU A 24 -5.27 -7.43 -15.28
C GLU A 24 -4.95 -7.81 -13.83
N ALA A 25 -3.67 -7.98 -13.47
CA ALA A 25 -3.29 -8.42 -12.14
C ALA A 25 -4.16 -7.72 -11.09
N ASP A 26 -4.67 -8.43 -10.08
CA ASP A 26 -5.57 -7.84 -9.08
C ASP A 26 -4.82 -6.74 -8.29
N PHE A 27 -4.77 -5.54 -8.87
CA PHE A 27 -4.06 -4.39 -8.36
C PHE A 27 -5.03 -3.66 -7.45
N MET A 28 -4.79 -3.80 -6.14
CA MET A 28 -5.50 -2.98 -5.17
C MET A 28 -4.84 -1.61 -5.16
N VAL A 29 -5.60 -0.59 -5.53
CA VAL A 29 -5.14 0.80 -5.55
C VAL A 29 -5.49 1.46 -4.22
N TYR A 30 -4.52 2.13 -3.62
CA TYR A 30 -4.63 2.78 -2.33
C TYR A 30 -4.25 4.25 -2.40
N GLU A 31 -4.93 5.07 -1.60
CA GLU A 31 -4.59 6.46 -1.31
C GLU A 31 -3.89 6.52 0.06
N ILE A 32 -2.76 7.24 0.12
CA ILE A 32 -2.08 7.54 1.37
C ILE A 32 -2.84 8.63 2.12
N VAL A 33 -3.25 8.34 3.34
CA VAL A 33 -3.89 9.29 4.25
C VAL A 33 -2.83 10.06 5.02
N GLY A 34 -1.76 9.39 5.43
CA GLY A 34 -0.65 10.05 6.12
C GLY A 34 0.33 9.08 6.75
N ILE A 35 1.18 9.62 7.61
CA ILE A 35 2.18 8.88 8.39
C ILE A 35 1.87 9.08 9.86
N ALA A 36 1.68 7.98 10.58
CA ALA A 36 1.38 7.96 12.01
C ALA A 36 2.55 7.39 12.81
N GLY A 37 2.60 7.73 14.09
CA GLY A 37 3.42 7.03 15.08
C GLY A 37 2.53 6.20 15.99
N ASN A 38 3.04 5.08 16.48
CA ASN A 38 2.41 4.37 17.59
C ASN A 38 2.83 5.04 18.92
N ALA A 39 1.88 5.62 19.65
CA ALA A 39 2.16 6.36 20.88
C ALA A 39 2.76 5.52 22.02
N THR A 40 2.60 4.19 21.97
CA THR A 40 3.22 3.27 22.94
C THR A 40 4.55 2.70 22.46
N ASP A 41 4.94 2.99 21.21
CA ASP A 41 6.24 2.61 20.67
C ASP A 41 7.26 3.73 20.89
N ASN A 42 8.11 3.54 21.88
CA ASN A 42 9.18 4.49 22.23
C ASN A 42 10.27 4.60 21.15
N GLN A 43 10.26 3.72 20.15
CA GLN A 43 11.21 3.75 19.03
C GLN A 43 10.70 4.61 17.86
N TYR A 44 9.48 5.14 17.96
CA TYR A 44 8.86 6.00 16.94
C TYR A 44 8.85 5.36 15.54
N ASN A 45 8.66 4.04 15.44
CA ASN A 45 8.61 3.37 14.13
C ASN A 45 7.42 3.90 13.32
N PRO A 46 7.67 4.57 12.19
CA PRO A 46 6.60 5.24 11.45
C PRO A 46 5.70 4.21 10.76
N LEU A 47 4.39 4.46 10.84
CA LEU A 47 3.36 3.69 10.16
C LEU A 47 2.79 4.52 9.00
N VAL A 48 2.60 3.88 7.85
CA VAL A 48 1.84 4.43 6.73
C VAL A 48 0.37 4.13 6.95
N ILE A 49 -0.47 5.17 6.92
CA ILE A 49 -1.93 5.06 6.98
C ILE A 49 -2.49 5.24 5.57
N TYR A 50 -3.29 4.29 5.10
CA TYR A 50 -3.79 4.25 3.74
C TYR A 50 -5.16 3.57 3.63
N LYS A 51 -5.91 3.87 2.57
CA LYS A 51 -7.23 3.29 2.30
C LYS A 51 -7.35 2.87 0.83
N PRO A 52 -8.15 1.85 0.51
CA PRO A 52 -8.38 1.47 -0.88
C PRO A 52 -9.22 2.55 -1.58
N ILE A 53 -8.92 2.83 -2.84
CA ILE A 53 -9.71 3.78 -3.67
C ILE A 53 -11.02 3.15 -4.13
N LYS A 54 -11.04 1.81 -4.26
CA LYS A 54 -12.20 1.02 -4.67
C LYS A 54 -12.35 -0.18 -3.74
N ASP A 55 -13.58 -0.61 -3.50
CA ASP A 55 -13.95 -1.73 -2.64
C ASP A 55 -13.53 -1.57 -1.16
N THR A 56 -14.41 -0.93 -0.38
CA THR A 56 -14.29 -0.74 1.07
C THR A 56 -14.95 -1.84 1.89
N SER A 57 -15.53 -2.87 1.24
CA SER A 57 -16.34 -3.88 1.92
C SER A 57 -15.58 -4.62 3.03
N TYR A 58 -14.26 -4.83 2.83
CA TYR A 58 -13.41 -5.45 3.84
C TYR A 58 -13.19 -4.56 5.07
N LEU A 59 -12.97 -3.26 4.85
CA LEU A 59 -12.82 -2.27 5.92
C LEU A 59 -14.12 -2.18 6.75
N GLU A 60 -15.27 -2.10 6.07
CA GLU A 60 -16.60 -2.10 6.69
C GLU A 60 -16.86 -3.37 7.51
N LYS A 61 -16.58 -4.55 6.94
CA LYS A 61 -16.69 -5.84 7.65
C LYS A 61 -15.82 -5.90 8.90
N LYS A 62 -14.64 -5.26 8.86
CA LYS A 62 -13.70 -5.18 9.97
C LYS A 62 -13.96 -4.02 10.91
N LYS A 63 -14.91 -3.12 10.60
CA LYS A 63 -15.24 -1.91 11.36
C LYS A 63 -14.02 -1.00 11.59
N ILE A 64 -13.22 -0.81 10.55
CA ILE A 64 -12.05 0.07 10.55
C ILE A 64 -12.11 0.99 9.33
N ASP A 65 -11.54 2.20 9.43
CA ASP A 65 -11.57 3.18 8.34
C ASP A 65 -10.32 3.14 7.46
N PHE A 66 -9.18 2.73 8.05
CA PHE A 66 -7.86 2.78 7.40
C PHE A 66 -7.04 1.54 7.73
N TYR A 67 -6.12 1.21 6.83
CA TYR A 67 -5.03 0.29 7.11
C TYR A 67 -3.81 1.04 7.65
N SER A 68 -3.00 0.34 8.45
CA SER A 68 -1.69 0.80 8.89
C SER A 68 -0.62 -0.26 8.57
N ARG A 69 0.56 0.17 8.13
CA ARG A 69 1.73 -0.71 7.90
C ARG A 69 3.03 -0.02 8.27
N PRO A 70 4.05 -0.70 8.82
CA PRO A 70 5.38 -0.13 9.00
C PRO A 70 5.92 0.50 7.72
N LEU A 71 6.52 1.69 7.81
CA LEU A 71 7.04 2.40 6.65
C LEU A 71 8.11 1.59 5.90
N GLU A 72 8.96 0.88 6.64
CA GLU A 72 10.00 0.04 6.06
C GLU A 72 9.38 -1.08 5.21
N GLU A 73 8.39 -1.80 5.75
CA GLU A 73 7.65 -2.81 4.99
C GLU A 73 6.83 -2.24 3.83
N PHE A 74 6.41 -0.97 3.91
CA PHE A 74 5.72 -0.32 2.80
C PHE A 74 6.67 -0.01 1.63
N LEU A 75 7.93 0.34 1.94
CA LEU A 75 8.96 0.68 0.96
C LEU A 75 9.78 -0.53 0.48
N GLU A 76 9.59 -1.70 1.09
CA GLU A 76 10.37 -2.88 0.73
C GLU A 76 10.04 -3.42 -0.66
N SER A 77 11.01 -4.13 -1.24
CA SER A 77 10.77 -4.97 -2.41
C SER A 77 10.33 -6.37 -1.97
N VAL A 78 9.47 -6.99 -2.78
CA VAL A 78 9.04 -8.37 -2.60
C VAL A 78 9.49 -9.21 -3.78
N SER A 79 9.83 -10.46 -3.50
CA SER A 79 10.04 -11.50 -4.51
C SER A 79 8.95 -12.56 -4.31
N ARG A 80 8.05 -12.70 -5.28
CA ARG A 80 6.97 -13.69 -5.25
C ARG A 80 6.57 -14.09 -6.66
N ASP A 81 6.45 -15.38 -6.90
CA ASP A 81 6.17 -15.96 -8.22
C ASP A 81 7.20 -15.45 -9.25
N ASN A 82 6.76 -14.77 -10.31
CA ASN A 82 7.61 -14.16 -11.33
C ASN A 82 7.79 -12.64 -11.15
N TYR A 83 7.50 -12.11 -9.96
CA TYR A 83 7.65 -10.70 -9.64
C TYR A 83 8.79 -10.47 -8.66
N GLU A 84 9.71 -9.58 -9.02
CA GLU A 84 10.67 -8.97 -8.10
C GLU A 84 10.60 -7.45 -8.27
N GLY A 85 10.21 -6.75 -7.22
CA GLY A 85 10.04 -5.29 -7.29
C GLY A 85 9.39 -4.71 -6.04
N PRO A 86 9.11 -3.39 -6.03
CA PRO A 86 8.53 -2.72 -4.87
C PRO A 86 7.17 -3.32 -4.48
N ARG A 87 6.95 -3.56 -3.19
CA ARG A 87 5.64 -4.00 -2.68
C ARG A 87 4.53 -3.02 -3.09
N PHE A 88 4.81 -1.73 -2.96
CA PHE A 88 3.94 -0.63 -3.35
C PHE A 88 4.63 0.26 -4.38
N CYS A 89 3.97 0.48 -5.50
CA CYS A 89 4.45 1.34 -6.57
C CYS A 89 3.60 2.60 -6.64
N LYS A 90 4.25 3.77 -6.59
CA LYS A 90 3.57 5.06 -6.70
C LYS A 90 3.03 5.23 -8.12
N ILE A 91 1.77 5.60 -8.24
CA ILE A 91 1.14 6.00 -9.49
C ILE A 91 1.40 7.49 -9.66
N THR A 92 2.19 7.85 -10.66
CA THR A 92 2.34 9.23 -11.11
C THR A 92 1.38 9.48 -12.27
N PRO A 93 0.53 10.52 -12.22
CA PRO A 93 -0.19 10.95 -13.41
C PRO A 93 0.83 11.21 -14.52
N LYS A 94 0.64 10.59 -15.70
CA LYS A 94 1.37 11.04 -16.89
C LYS A 94 0.85 12.45 -17.19
N GLY A 95 1.76 13.42 -17.16
CA GLY A 95 1.47 14.79 -17.59
C GLY A 95 1.11 14.85 -19.07
#